data_AF-A0A517Y0L6-F1
#
_entry.id   AF-A0A517Y0L6-F1
#
_cell.length_a   1.000
_cell.length_b   1.000
_cell.length_c   1.000
_cell.angle_alpha   90.00
_cell.angle_beta   90.00
_cell.angle_gamma   90.00
#
_symmetry.space_group_name_H-M   'P 1'
#
loop_
_entity.id
_entity.type
_entity.pdbx_description
1 polymer ?
#
loop_
_entity_poly.entity_id
_entity_poly.type
_entity_poly.pdbx_seq_one_letter_code
_entity_poly.pdbx_strand_id
1 'polypeptide(L)'
;MKSQYDAVRLRISNIGAVSDAEVWRGYLADQGWTVAPGWGADDITAWADHRDARTLPTRRALAQVLRERYAAAGHDPEEATLGKGEAVIDLIYYREVDRK
;
A
#
# COMPACT_ATOMS: atom_id res chain seq x y z
N MET A 1 -11.27 23.73 9.54
CA MET A 1 -12.35 22.72 9.64
C MET A 1 -11.70 21.44 10.14
N LYS A 2 -12.06 20.91 11.32
CA LYS A 2 -11.50 19.63 11.79
C LYS A 2 -11.99 18.52 10.86
N SER A 3 -11.07 17.74 10.31
CA SER A 3 -11.39 16.62 9.41
C SER A 3 -12.27 15.63 10.16
N GLN A 4 -13.43 15.24 9.60
CA GLN A 4 -14.41 14.36 10.25
C GLN A 4 -13.98 12.87 10.30
N TYR A 5 -12.77 12.56 9.84
CA TYR A 5 -12.22 11.21 9.74
C TYR A 5 -10.84 11.14 10.41
N ASP A 6 -10.76 10.43 11.53
CA ASP A 6 -9.54 10.28 12.35
C ASP A 6 -8.78 8.99 12.06
N ALA A 7 -9.19 8.21 11.07
CA ALA A 7 -8.34 7.15 10.57
C ALA A 7 -8.68 6.81 9.12
N VAL A 8 -7.66 6.47 8.36
CA VAL A 8 -7.79 5.85 7.05
C VAL A 8 -7.10 4.49 7.11
N ARG A 9 -7.78 3.47 6.61
CA ARG A 9 -7.19 2.17 6.31
C ARG A 9 -7.06 2.02 4.81
N LEU A 10 -5.87 1.63 4.40
CA LEU A 10 -5.52 1.27 3.04
C LEU A 10 -5.43 -0.26 2.96
N ARG A 11 -6.09 -0.85 1.97
CA ARG A 11 -5.90 -2.24 1.58
C ARG A 11 -5.35 -2.28 0.16
N ILE A 12 -4.26 -3.00 -0.04
CA ILE A 12 -3.78 -3.40 -1.37
C ILE A 12 -4.09 -4.88 -1.52
N SER A 13 -4.84 -5.25 -2.56
CA SER A 13 -5.24 -6.63 -2.82
C SER A 13 -4.88 -7.08 -4.24
N ASN A 14 -5.08 -8.37 -4.52
CA ASN A 14 -4.73 -9.02 -5.77
C ASN A 14 -3.23 -8.84 -6.10
N ILE A 15 -2.38 -9.29 -5.18
CA ILE A 15 -0.94 -9.18 -5.28
C ILE A 15 -0.41 -10.49 -5.84
N GLY A 16 0.27 -10.43 -6.99
CA GLY A 16 0.70 -11.63 -7.71
C GLY A 16 1.79 -12.44 -6.99
N ALA A 17 2.65 -11.80 -6.19
CA ALA A 17 3.75 -12.46 -5.49
C ALA A 17 3.96 -11.95 -4.06
N VAL A 18 4.30 -12.87 -3.13
CA VAL A 18 4.65 -12.54 -1.73
C VAL A 18 5.77 -11.50 -1.66
N SER A 19 6.78 -11.62 -2.52
CA SER A 19 7.93 -10.71 -2.52
C SER A 19 7.55 -9.28 -2.91
N ASP A 20 6.55 -9.12 -3.77
CA ASP A 20 6.04 -7.78 -4.13
C ASP A 20 5.27 -7.18 -2.96
N ALA A 21 4.54 -8.03 -2.22
CA ALA A 21 3.83 -7.61 -1.02
C ALA A 21 4.81 -7.06 0.04
N GLU A 22 5.92 -7.74 0.30
CA GLU A 22 6.94 -7.30 1.26
C GLU A 22 7.56 -5.95 0.87
N VAL A 23 7.83 -5.77 -0.42
CA VAL A 23 8.42 -4.54 -0.96
C VAL A 23 7.46 -3.37 -0.79
N TRP A 24 6.18 -3.58 -1.08
CA TRP A 24 5.16 -2.55 -0.84
C TRP A 24 4.90 -2.28 0.63
N ARG A 25 5.02 -3.28 1.52
CA ARG A 25 4.97 -3.05 2.98
C ARG A 25 6.12 -2.13 3.42
N GLY A 26 7.34 -2.37 2.92
CA GLY A 26 8.49 -1.49 3.17
C GLY A 26 8.23 -0.06 2.68
N TYR A 27 7.81 0.08 1.41
CA TYR A 27 7.46 1.38 0.84
C TYR A 27 6.38 2.12 1.65
N LEU A 28 5.30 1.43 2.07
CA LEU A 28 4.25 2.05 2.88
C LEU A 28 4.77 2.49 4.26
N ALA A 29 5.61 1.69 4.90
CA ALA A 29 6.25 2.05 6.16
C ALA A 29 7.16 3.29 6.01
N ASP A 30 7.93 3.39 4.92
CA ASP A 30 8.75 4.57 4.61
C ASP A 30 7.90 5.82 4.35
N GLN A 31 6.70 5.64 3.78
CA GLN A 31 5.70 6.70 3.65
C GLN A 31 4.98 7.02 4.98
N GLY A 32 5.37 6.40 6.08
CA GLY A 32 4.85 6.65 7.42
C GLY A 32 3.49 6.02 7.71
N TRP A 33 3.07 5.03 6.92
CA TRP A 33 1.91 4.21 7.24
C TRP A 33 2.28 3.16 8.27
N THR A 34 1.36 2.88 9.18
CA THR A 34 1.51 1.73 10.07
C THR A 34 0.98 0.50 9.34
N VAL A 35 1.84 -0.49 9.14
CA VAL A 35 1.55 -1.66 8.30
C VAL A 35 1.31 -2.88 9.17
N ALA A 36 0.20 -3.59 8.94
CA ALA A 36 -0.06 -4.85 9.64
C ALA A 36 0.73 -5.98 8.99
N PRO A 37 1.22 -6.96 9.77
CA PRO A 37 1.58 -8.26 9.24
C PRO A 37 0.27 -8.92 8.77
N GLY A 38 -0.06 -8.74 7.49
CA GLY A 38 -1.23 -9.38 6.86
C GLY A 38 -1.11 -10.91 6.88
N TRP A 39 -2.20 -11.60 6.54
CA TRP A 39 -2.29 -13.06 6.60
C TRP A 39 -1.69 -13.78 5.36
N GLY A 40 -0.82 -13.14 4.58
CA GLY A 40 -0.20 -13.75 3.39
C GLY A 40 0.18 -12.76 2.28
N ALA A 41 0.35 -13.28 1.06
CA ALA A 41 0.52 -12.48 -0.15
C ALA A 41 -0.76 -11.73 -0.56
N ASP A 42 -1.92 -12.27 -0.24
CA ASP A 42 -3.19 -11.86 -0.85
C ASP A 42 -3.55 -10.39 -0.59
N ASP A 43 -3.10 -9.88 0.57
CA ASP A 43 -3.47 -8.57 1.08
C ASP A 43 -2.33 -7.86 1.83
N ILE A 44 -2.23 -6.54 1.62
CA ILE A 44 -1.55 -5.62 2.54
C ILE A 44 -2.61 -4.74 3.18
N THR A 45 -2.57 -4.63 4.50
CA THR A 45 -3.39 -3.68 5.26
C THR A 45 -2.48 -2.68 5.96
N ALA A 46 -2.75 -1.39 5.80
CA ALA A 46 -2.04 -0.31 6.45
C ALA A 46 -3.02 0.76 6.98
N TRP A 47 -2.65 1.47 8.04
CA TRP A 47 -3.47 2.52 8.64
C TRP A 47 -2.68 3.79 8.91
N ALA A 48 -3.40 4.91 8.95
CA ALA A 48 -2.89 6.20 9.40
C ALA A 48 -3.97 6.92 10.22
N ASP A 49 -3.56 7.53 11.33
CA ASP A 49 -4.44 8.21 12.30
C ASP A 49 -5.01 9.55 11.80
N HIS A 50 -4.59 10.02 10.62
CA HIS A 50 -5.21 11.17 9.98
C HIS A 50 -5.16 10.97 8.47
N ARG A 51 -6.32 11.14 7.80
CA ARG A 51 -6.44 11.02 6.35
C ARG A 51 -5.45 11.92 5.61
N ASP A 52 -5.32 13.16 6.04
CA ASP A 52 -4.53 14.18 5.34
C ASP A 52 -3.05 14.15 5.77
N ALA A 53 -2.68 13.29 6.73
CA ALA A 53 -1.28 13.17 7.16
C ALA A 53 -0.42 12.35 6.20
N ARG A 54 -1.01 11.65 5.22
CA ARG A 54 -0.28 10.71 4.37
C ARG A 54 -0.64 10.82 2.90
N THR A 55 0.36 10.66 2.06
CA THR A 55 0.19 10.52 0.62
C THR A 55 -0.37 9.13 0.32
N LEU A 56 -1.51 9.09 -0.35
CA LEU A 56 -2.10 7.85 -0.82
C LEU A 56 -1.22 7.28 -1.94
N PRO A 57 -0.79 6.01 -1.86
CA PRO A 57 -0.04 5.40 -2.92
C PRO A 57 -0.93 5.29 -4.17
N THR A 58 -0.32 5.48 -5.32
CA THR A 58 -0.97 5.21 -6.61
C THR A 58 -0.47 3.89 -7.15
N ARG A 59 -1.25 3.24 -8.01
CA ARG A 59 -0.79 2.06 -8.75
C ARG A 59 0.52 2.32 -9.51
N ARG A 60 0.71 3.55 -10.02
CA ARG A 60 1.96 3.97 -10.67
C ARG A 60 3.14 3.95 -9.71
N ALA A 61 2.96 4.44 -8.48
CA ALA A 61 4.00 4.41 -7.46
C ALA A 61 4.34 2.98 -7.06
N LEU A 62 3.33 2.11 -6.87
CA LEU A 62 3.55 0.70 -6.57
C LEU A 62 4.33 -0.02 -7.66
N ALA A 63 4.01 0.21 -8.93
CA ALA A 63 4.78 -0.33 -10.05
C ALA A 63 6.22 0.19 -10.04
N GLN A 64 6.40 1.50 -9.82
CA GLN A 64 7.72 2.13 -9.78
C GLN A 64 8.64 1.51 -8.72
N VAL A 65 8.12 1.26 -7.52
CA VAL A 65 8.88 0.59 -6.44
C VAL A 65 9.32 -0.81 -6.85
N LEU A 66 8.48 -1.57 -7.56
CA LEU A 66 8.88 -2.89 -8.07
C LEU A 66 9.98 -2.76 -9.14
N ARG A 67 9.88 -1.79 -10.05
CA ARG A 67 10.93 -1.54 -11.07
C ARG A 67 12.26 -1.20 -10.42
N GLU A 68 12.26 -0.35 -9.40
CA GLU A 68 13.46 0.02 -8.64
C GLU A 68 14.10 -1.20 -7.97
N ARG A 69 13.29 -2.08 -7.39
CA ARG A 69 13.76 -3.36 -6.84
C ARG A 69 14.39 -4.25 -7.91
N TYR A 70 13.74 -4.42 -9.06
CA TYR A 70 14.24 -5.24 -10.17
C TYR A 70 15.57 -4.70 -10.70
N ALA A 71 15.65 -3.38 -10.90
CA ALA A 71 16.87 -2.69 -11.30
C ALA A 71 18.01 -2.92 -10.29
N ALA A 72 17.73 -2.81 -8.99
CA ALA A 72 18.71 -3.02 -7.93
C ALA A 72 19.20 -4.48 -7.85
N ALA A 73 18.39 -5.44 -8.27
CA ALA A 73 18.76 -6.85 -8.40
C ALA A 73 19.52 -7.17 -9.70
N GLY A 74 19.72 -6.19 -10.59
CA GLY A 74 20.38 -6.36 -11.89
C GLY A 74 19.47 -6.95 -12.98
N HIS A 75 18.16 -6.97 -12.75
CA HIS A 75 17.16 -7.36 -13.74
C HIS A 75 16.71 -6.15 -14.58
N ASP A 76 16.05 -6.43 -15.71
CA ASP A 76 15.43 -5.38 -16.52
C ASP A 76 14.20 -4.81 -15.76
N PRO A 77 14.17 -3.49 -15.45
CA PRO A 77 13.04 -2.89 -14.76
C PRO A 77 11.70 -3.02 -15.51
N GLU A 78 11.72 -3.15 -16.84
CA GLU A 78 10.50 -3.30 -17.64
C GLU A 78 9.83 -4.68 -17.45
N GLU A 79 10.52 -5.65 -16.84
CA GLU A 79 9.94 -6.94 -16.46
C GLU A 79 9.00 -6.81 -15.25
N ALA A 80 9.20 -5.80 -14.39
CA ALA A 80 8.32 -5.50 -13.27
C ALA A 80 7.05 -4.79 -13.75
N THR A 81 6.11 -5.59 -14.24
CA THR A 81 4.80 -5.13 -14.71
C THR A 81 3.69 -5.54 -13.75
N LEU A 82 2.64 -4.73 -13.67
CA LEU A 82 1.42 -5.07 -12.95
C LEU A 82 0.33 -5.48 -13.93
N GLY A 83 -0.08 -6.74 -13.86
CA GLY A 83 -1.15 -7.31 -14.65
C GLY A 83 -2.48 -6.61 -14.41
N LYS A 84 -3.41 -6.69 -15.39
CA LYS A 84 -4.71 -6.04 -15.29
C LYS A 84 -5.45 -6.55 -14.04
N GLY A 85 -5.83 -5.61 -13.17
CA GLY A 85 -6.53 -5.91 -11.92
C GLY A 85 -5.63 -6.20 -10.72
N GLU A 86 -4.31 -6.27 -10.85
CA GLU A 86 -3.40 -6.42 -9.69
C GLU A 86 -3.27 -5.13 -8.88
N ALA A 87 -2.80 -5.21 -7.63
CA ALA A 87 -2.55 -4.03 -6.79
C ALA A 87 -3.77 -3.10 -6.69
N VAL A 88 -4.95 -3.67 -6.43
CA VAL A 88 -6.17 -2.90 -6.21
C VAL A 88 -6.04 -2.16 -4.89
N ILE A 89 -6.22 -0.83 -4.92
CA ILE A 89 -6.07 0.02 -3.73
C ILE A 89 -7.47 0.43 -3.26
N ASP A 90 -7.88 -0.13 -2.12
CA ASP A 90 -9.12 0.22 -1.45
C ASP A 90 -8.84 1.13 -0.26
N LEU A 91 -9.67 2.15 -0.09
CA LEU A 91 -9.60 3.09 1.02
C LEU A 91 -10.87 3.00 1.86
N ILE A 92 -10.68 2.78 3.15
CA ILE A 92 -11.75 2.68 4.12
C ILE A 92 -11.52 3.77 5.16
N TYR A 93 -12.49 4.68 5.26
CA TYR A 93 -12.44 5.82 6.17
C TYR A 93 -13.22 5.51 7.44
N TYR A 94 -12.62 5.77 8.59
CA TYR A 94 -13.26 5.62 9.90
C TYR A 94 -13.53 7.00 10.50
N ARG A 95 -14.70 7.16 11.10
CA ARG A 95 -15.03 8.35 11.90
C ARG A 95 -14.68 8.09 13.36
N GLU A 96 -14.43 9.16 14.13
CA GLU A 96 -14.20 9.11 15.58
C GLU A 96 -15.26 8.28 16.33
N VAL A 97 -16.50 8.29 15.84
CA VAL A 97 -17.69 7.75 16.53
C VAL A 97 -17.82 6.22 16.44
N ASP A 98 -17.04 5.55 15.58
CA ASP A 98 -17.10 4.09 15.38
C ASP A 98 -16.11 3.32 16.27
N ARG A 99 -15.39 4.01 17.17
CA ARG A 99 -14.57 3.40 18.23
C ARG A 99 -15.47 3.05 19.42
N LYS A 100 -16.24 1.96 19.33
CA LYS A 100 -16.82 1.27 20.49
C LYS A 100 -16.34 -0.16 20.56
#